data_AF-A0A914XBQ1-F1
#
_entry.id   AF-A0A914XBQ1-F1
#
_cell.length_a   1.000
_cell.length_b   1.000
_cell.length_c   1.000
_cell.angle_alpha   90.00
_cell.angle_beta   90.00
_cell.angle_gamma   90.00
#
_symmetry.space_group_name_H-M   'P 1'
#
loop_
_entity.id
_entity.type
_entity.pdbx_description
1 polymer ?
#
loop_
_entity_poly.entity_id
_entity_poly.type
_entity_poly.pdbx_seq_one_letter_code
_entity_poly.pdbx_strand_id
1 'polypeptide(L)'
;MSMLRKLKQQVAQAVGSASEQHNQHHVGNSSNSSTNGSGYVQIGEDQQGFLCPVCMTTFSAPEQLQYHFSKAHAEPAAPVDQTDSPGLPDVGSEGERTSRSSSFSDDNLTNGAFTCPQCFAQLPNGDELQRHFREQHELSESRSDGDLLSMQLEMKDLRSAVQEEKWYSSELKKELDRLQLHIQARGADLSALGSDEPAYLMQQIQMLEAGKAMVTQRMLELEKECGTQKRLNDAMQREKERVLEKSAHMAKEVVMLKSQMDEEYAQKQMLGDDMIRVKAIVDSLEKQLDQRPSEDDVNVLRKELVHAQTLMDTITQEKENEIAQLTLKLNETNLKHDEAQKVIKMMNEQLNAAPKNEDVLLLETSAKEATERLQEELSQKAAEVAALKEQLATVSSIIRLLLRFRSLWLPTS
;
A
#
# COMPACT_ATOMS: atom_id res chain seq x y z
N MET A 1 1.69 -27.49 45.82
CA MET A 1 2.25 -26.28 45.16
C MET A 1 2.84 -26.51 43.76
N SER A 2 3.57 -27.61 43.48
CA SER A 2 4.22 -27.84 42.16
C SER A 2 3.25 -28.27 41.04
N MET A 3 2.26 -29.13 41.34
CA MET A 3 1.31 -29.61 40.31
C MET A 3 0.34 -28.54 39.79
N LEU A 4 -0.09 -27.61 40.66
CA LEU A 4 -0.99 -26.52 40.26
C LEU A 4 -0.34 -25.54 39.25
N ARG A 5 0.99 -25.37 39.31
CA ARG A 5 1.71 -24.52 38.34
C ARG A 5 1.81 -25.19 36.98
N LYS A 6 2.07 -26.51 36.94
CA LYS A 6 2.10 -27.28 35.69
C LYS A 6 0.74 -27.31 35.00
N LEU A 7 -0.35 -27.43 35.75
CA LEU A 7 -1.71 -27.43 35.19
C LEU A 7 -2.06 -26.07 34.58
N LYS A 8 -1.72 -24.95 35.26
CA LYS A 8 -1.94 -23.60 34.72
C LYS A 8 -1.12 -23.33 33.44
N GLN A 9 0.09 -23.89 33.35
CA GLN A 9 0.95 -23.71 32.18
C GLN A 9 0.49 -24.52 30.96
N GLN A 10 -0.07 -25.72 31.18
CA GLN A 10 -0.62 -26.55 30.11
C GLN A 10 -1.94 -25.98 29.55
N VAL A 11 -2.78 -25.37 30.39
CA VAL A 11 -4.02 -24.72 29.94
C VAL A 11 -3.74 -23.46 29.11
N ALA A 12 -2.71 -22.68 29.46
CA ALA A 12 -2.34 -21.48 28.70
C ALA A 12 -1.79 -21.82 27.29
N GLN A 13 -1.09 -22.95 27.13
CA GLN A 13 -0.58 -23.38 25.83
C GLN A 13 -1.70 -23.90 24.91
N ALA A 14 -2.71 -24.59 25.47
CA ALA A 14 -3.83 -25.11 24.68
C ALA A 14 -4.75 -24.00 24.11
N VAL A 15 -4.87 -22.87 24.81
CA VAL A 15 -5.70 -21.73 24.36
C VAL A 15 -5.01 -20.90 23.26
N GLY A 16 -3.66 -20.88 23.23
CA GLY A 16 -2.90 -20.18 22.19
C GLY A 16 -2.95 -20.86 20.83
N SER A 17 -2.97 -22.20 20.78
CA SER A 17 -2.90 -22.96 19.52
C SER A 17 -4.23 -23.07 18.77
N ALA A 18 -5.37 -22.69 19.38
CA ALA A 18 -6.69 -22.78 18.76
C ALA A 18 -7.08 -21.54 17.93
N SER A 19 -6.30 -20.46 17.97
CA SER A 19 -6.67 -19.17 17.36
C SER A 19 -6.03 -18.89 15.99
N GLU A 20 -5.20 -19.80 15.46
CA GLU A 20 -4.40 -19.56 14.23
C GLU A 20 -4.84 -20.40 13.01
N GLN A 21 -5.95 -21.14 13.09
CA GLN A 21 -6.47 -21.93 11.96
C GLN A 21 -7.84 -21.45 11.49
N HIS A 22 -7.94 -20.20 11.02
CA HIS A 22 -9.10 -19.78 10.23
C HIS A 22 -8.82 -18.58 9.32
N ASN A 23 -7.98 -18.74 8.30
CA ASN A 23 -8.09 -17.90 7.10
C ASN A 23 -7.35 -18.52 5.90
N GLN A 24 -8.05 -19.31 5.07
CA GLN A 24 -7.63 -19.61 3.69
C GLN A 24 -8.73 -20.38 2.93
N HIS A 25 -9.47 -19.69 2.04
CA HIS A 25 -10.19 -20.29 0.90
C HIS A 25 -10.24 -19.22 -0.22
N HIS A 26 -9.44 -19.34 -1.29
CA HIS A 26 -9.68 -20.03 -2.57
C HIS A 26 -10.61 -19.27 -3.54
N VAL A 27 -10.04 -18.46 -4.43
CA VAL A 27 -10.71 -17.89 -5.61
C VAL A 27 -10.48 -18.84 -6.78
N GLY A 28 -11.54 -19.54 -7.19
CA GLY A 28 -11.58 -20.44 -8.35
C GLY A 28 -12.07 -19.70 -9.59
N ASN A 29 -11.25 -19.75 -10.64
CA ASN A 29 -11.55 -19.29 -11.99
C ASN A 29 -12.53 -20.27 -12.66
N SER A 30 -13.51 -19.77 -13.43
CA SER A 30 -14.32 -20.62 -14.32
C SER A 30 -14.73 -19.86 -15.57
N SER A 31 -14.26 -20.42 -16.69
CA SER A 31 -14.62 -20.10 -18.07
C SER A 31 -15.92 -20.79 -18.50
N ASN A 32 -16.61 -20.19 -19.47
CA ASN A 32 -17.54 -20.74 -20.50
C ASN A 32 -18.70 -19.76 -20.70
N SER A 33 -19.35 -19.59 -21.83
CA SER A 33 -19.15 -19.92 -23.25
C SER A 33 -20.35 -19.28 -23.99
N SER A 34 -20.17 -18.92 -25.26
CA SER A 34 -21.13 -18.40 -26.23
C SER A 34 -22.61 -18.81 -26.13
N THR A 35 -23.52 -17.87 -26.43
CA THR A 35 -24.73 -18.11 -27.24
C THR A 35 -25.17 -16.86 -28.02
N ASN A 36 -25.58 -17.09 -29.27
CA ASN A 36 -26.16 -16.14 -30.22
C ASN A 36 -27.59 -15.72 -29.84
N GLY A 37 -27.99 -14.52 -30.26
CA GLY A 37 -29.29 -14.32 -30.91
C GLY A 37 -30.21 -13.20 -30.41
N SER A 38 -30.35 -12.18 -31.25
CA SER A 38 -31.56 -11.37 -31.50
C SER A 38 -31.84 -10.14 -30.62
N GLY A 39 -31.61 -8.97 -31.22
CA GLY A 39 -32.69 -8.00 -31.45
C GLY A 39 -33.20 -7.20 -30.25
N TYR A 40 -32.42 -6.21 -29.81
CA TYR A 40 -32.99 -4.94 -29.34
C TYR A 40 -31.97 -3.83 -29.57
N VAL A 41 -32.40 -2.76 -30.25
CA VAL A 41 -31.58 -1.57 -30.50
C VAL A 41 -31.37 -0.86 -29.16
N GLN A 42 -30.13 -0.87 -28.68
CA GLN A 42 -29.71 -0.09 -27.54
C GLN A 42 -28.65 0.90 -28.03
N ILE A 43 -29.09 2.14 -28.22
CA ILE A 43 -28.22 3.28 -28.49
C ILE A 43 -27.47 3.52 -27.18
N GLY A 44 -26.19 3.17 -27.17
CA GLY A 44 -25.29 3.36 -26.06
C GLY A 44 -23.84 3.35 -26.54
N GLU A 45 -23.14 4.43 -26.20
CA GLU A 45 -21.69 4.64 -26.24
C GLU A 45 -21.06 5.02 -27.59
N ASP A 46 -20.71 6.30 -27.64
CA ASP A 46 -19.88 6.96 -28.64
C ASP A 46 -18.50 6.28 -28.77
N GLN A 47 -18.42 5.20 -29.53
CA GLN A 47 -17.14 4.71 -30.04
C GLN A 47 -16.75 5.62 -31.21
N GLN A 48 -15.91 6.61 -30.92
CA GLN A 48 -15.22 7.40 -31.93
C GLN A 48 -14.33 6.47 -32.75
N GLY A 49 -14.84 6.00 -33.89
CA GLY A 49 -14.09 5.21 -34.85
C GLY A 49 -13.16 6.09 -35.69
N PHE A 50 -12.09 5.49 -36.22
CA PHE A 50 -11.15 6.16 -37.11
C PHE A 50 -11.66 6.08 -38.55
N LEU A 51 -11.88 7.21 -39.19
CA LEU A 51 -12.45 7.29 -40.54
C LEU A 51 -11.36 7.44 -41.59
N CYS A 52 -11.38 6.63 -42.64
CA CYS A 52 -10.48 6.82 -43.78
C CYS A 52 -10.92 8.04 -44.60
N PRO A 53 -10.07 9.08 -44.77
CA PRO A 53 -10.45 10.29 -45.47
C PRO A 53 -10.65 10.09 -46.98
N VAL A 54 -10.14 8.99 -47.56
CA VAL A 54 -10.20 8.74 -49.00
C VAL A 54 -11.48 8.00 -49.39
N CYS A 55 -11.90 7.01 -48.60
CA CYS A 55 -13.05 6.16 -48.93
C CYS A 55 -14.15 6.14 -47.85
N MET A 56 -14.00 6.97 -46.80
CA MET A 56 -14.97 7.19 -45.72
C MET A 56 -15.36 5.92 -44.94
N THR A 57 -14.53 4.88 -45.01
CA THR A 57 -14.73 3.65 -44.24
C THR A 57 -14.30 3.85 -42.78
N THR A 58 -15.11 3.31 -41.86
CA THR A 58 -14.90 3.41 -40.41
C THR A 58 -14.13 2.21 -39.89
N PHE A 59 -13.12 2.46 -39.06
CA PHE A 59 -12.28 1.44 -38.43
C PHE A 59 -12.35 1.54 -36.92
N SER A 60 -12.26 0.38 -36.26
CA SER A 60 -12.33 0.26 -34.79
C SER A 60 -11.01 0.60 -34.08
N ALA A 61 -9.91 0.65 -34.83
CA ALA A 61 -8.58 0.94 -34.30
C ALA A 61 -7.70 1.67 -35.35
N PRO A 62 -6.76 2.53 -34.95
CA PRO A 62 -5.92 3.29 -35.86
C PRO A 62 -4.97 2.41 -36.69
N GLU A 63 -4.55 1.25 -36.17
CA GLU A 63 -3.70 0.30 -36.90
C GLU A 63 -4.44 -0.34 -38.08
N GLN A 64 -5.75 -0.55 -37.96
CA GLN A 64 -6.59 -1.07 -39.04
C GLN A 64 -6.76 -0.03 -40.16
N LEU A 65 -6.92 1.25 -39.79
CA LEU A 65 -6.95 2.36 -40.74
C LEU A 65 -5.60 2.50 -41.46
N GLN A 66 -4.48 2.45 -40.73
CA GLN A 66 -3.13 2.55 -41.31
C GLN A 66 -2.86 1.41 -42.29
N TYR A 67 -3.21 0.16 -41.93
CA TYR A 67 -3.09 -0.99 -42.82
C TYR A 67 -3.95 -0.84 -44.08
N HIS A 68 -5.20 -0.38 -43.93
CA HIS A 68 -6.09 -0.12 -45.05
C HIS A 68 -5.52 0.97 -45.99
N PHE A 69 -5.05 2.09 -45.43
CA PHE A 69 -4.48 3.20 -46.20
C PHE A 69 -3.26 2.75 -47.01
N SER A 70 -2.35 2.00 -46.38
CA SER A 70 -1.15 1.47 -47.04
C SER A 70 -1.40 0.40 -48.10
N LYS A 71 -2.60 -0.19 -48.15
CA LYS A 71 -2.92 -1.32 -49.04
C LYS A 71 -3.91 -0.95 -50.13
N ALA A 72 -4.87 -0.08 -49.84
CA ALA A 72 -5.92 0.34 -50.75
C ALA A 72 -5.63 1.69 -51.43
N HIS A 73 -4.73 2.50 -50.85
CA HIS A 73 -4.39 3.84 -51.33
C HIS A 73 -2.88 4.06 -51.50
N ALA A 74 -2.10 2.98 -51.51
CA ALA A 74 -0.69 3.07 -51.90
C ALA A 74 -0.57 2.81 -53.41
N GLU A 75 -0.39 3.87 -54.19
CA GLU A 75 0.18 3.79 -55.53
C GLU A 75 1.24 4.88 -55.77
N PRO A 76 2.15 4.66 -56.74
CA PRO A 76 3.58 4.83 -56.53
C PRO A 76 4.10 6.24 -56.87
N ALA A 77 5.21 6.58 -56.24
CA ALA A 77 5.97 7.79 -56.46
C ALA A 77 6.45 7.94 -57.92
N ALA A 78 6.11 9.07 -58.54
CA ALA A 78 6.93 9.75 -59.55
C ALA A 78 6.59 11.27 -59.59
N PRO A 79 7.54 12.13 -59.99
CA PRO A 79 7.57 13.54 -59.61
C PRO A 79 7.12 14.50 -60.74
N VAL A 80 6.33 15.52 -60.40
CA VAL A 80 6.00 16.68 -61.26
C VAL A 80 5.68 17.84 -60.29
N ASP A 81 6.54 18.83 -60.07
CA ASP A 81 6.81 20.04 -60.87
C ASP A 81 5.58 20.96 -61.07
N GLN A 82 5.62 22.13 -60.38
CA GLN A 82 4.98 23.44 -60.66
C GLN A 82 3.46 23.47 -61.03
N THR A 83 2.56 24.25 -60.43
CA THR A 83 2.54 25.69 -60.11
C THR A 83 1.33 25.99 -59.20
N ASP A 84 1.45 26.94 -58.25
CA ASP A 84 0.53 28.10 -58.09
C ASP A 84 0.76 28.84 -56.76
N SER A 85 0.87 30.17 -56.86
CA SER A 85 0.86 31.19 -55.78
C SER A 85 -0.51 31.20 -55.05
N PRO A 86 -0.71 31.73 -53.81
CA PRO A 86 -0.35 33.12 -53.42
C PRO A 86 -0.13 33.44 -51.91
N GLY A 87 0.41 34.64 -51.64
CA GLY A 87 -0.08 35.55 -50.57
C GLY A 87 0.36 35.35 -49.11
N LEU A 88 1.28 36.21 -48.67
CA LEU A 88 1.49 36.71 -47.29
C LEU A 88 0.20 37.35 -46.69
N PRO A 89 0.08 37.68 -45.38
CA PRO A 89 1.17 38.00 -44.43
C PRO A 89 0.99 37.59 -42.93
N ASP A 90 2.05 37.91 -42.17
CA ASP A 90 2.07 38.37 -40.76
C ASP A 90 2.24 37.32 -39.64
N VAL A 91 3.42 37.34 -39.01
CA VAL A 91 3.71 36.75 -37.70
C VAL A 91 4.55 37.75 -36.90
N GLY A 92 3.95 38.26 -35.83
CA GLY A 92 4.63 38.93 -34.72
C GLY A 92 4.68 38.06 -33.45
N SER A 93 5.41 38.59 -32.46
CA SER A 93 5.66 38.15 -31.07
C SER A 93 6.76 37.08 -30.88
N GLU A 94 7.93 37.48 -30.32
CA GLU A 94 8.27 37.62 -28.87
C GLU A 94 8.50 36.25 -28.20
N GLY A 95 9.54 35.97 -27.42
CA GLY A 95 10.66 36.69 -26.82
C GLY A 95 11.45 35.72 -25.92
N GLU A 96 12.48 36.21 -25.20
CA GLU A 96 13.09 35.73 -23.92
C GLU A 96 14.60 36.04 -23.91
N ARG A 97 15.03 37.13 -23.26
CA ARG A 97 15.42 37.27 -21.83
C ARG A 97 16.54 36.32 -21.39
N THR A 98 17.75 36.89 -21.19
CA THR A 98 18.51 36.76 -19.91
C THR A 98 19.65 37.78 -19.84
N SER A 99 19.44 38.82 -19.01
CA SER A 99 20.27 39.25 -17.88
C SER A 99 21.80 39.33 -18.00
N ARG A 100 22.37 40.54 -17.87
CA ARG A 100 23.20 40.92 -16.69
C ARG A 100 23.66 42.40 -16.70
N SER A 101 23.06 43.16 -15.80
CA SER A 101 23.65 44.04 -14.77
C SER A 101 24.88 44.93 -15.06
N SER A 102 24.72 46.23 -14.78
CA SER A 102 25.45 47.07 -13.79
C SER A 102 25.56 48.51 -14.32
N SER A 103 24.86 49.49 -13.74
CA SER A 103 25.13 50.22 -12.49
C SER A 103 26.36 51.13 -12.56
N PHE A 104 26.07 52.45 -12.56
CA PHE A 104 26.75 53.56 -11.87
C PHE A 104 28.29 53.59 -11.81
N SER A 105 28.90 54.66 -12.35
CA SER A 105 29.59 55.72 -11.57
C SER A 105 30.30 56.73 -12.47
N ASP A 106 30.34 57.97 -12.00
CA ASP A 106 31.04 59.14 -12.53
C ASP A 106 32.58 59.02 -12.62
N ASP A 107 33.14 59.92 -13.43
CA ASP A 107 34.47 60.55 -13.37
C ASP A 107 35.74 59.74 -13.70
N ASN A 108 36.35 60.13 -14.84
CA ASN A 108 37.67 60.79 -14.93
C ASN A 108 38.55 60.25 -16.08
N LEU A 109 39.09 61.19 -16.86
CA LEU A 109 39.98 61.01 -18.01
C LEU A 109 41.23 60.18 -17.67
N THR A 110 41.60 59.23 -18.55
CA THR A 110 42.90 59.21 -19.28
C THR A 110 43.09 57.90 -20.08
N ASN A 111 43.55 58.05 -21.33
CA ASN A 111 44.27 57.08 -22.17
C ASN A 111 43.52 55.92 -22.87
N GLY A 112 43.02 56.19 -24.08
CA GLY A 112 43.58 55.61 -25.31
C GLY A 112 43.27 54.15 -25.71
N ALA A 113 42.15 53.54 -25.29
CA ALA A 113 41.73 52.25 -25.85
C ALA A 113 40.88 52.44 -27.12
N PHE A 114 41.36 51.93 -28.27
CA PHE A 114 40.61 51.96 -29.53
C PHE A 114 39.60 50.82 -29.55
N THR A 115 38.32 51.13 -29.75
CA THR A 115 37.24 50.12 -29.69
C THR A 115 36.82 49.72 -31.11
N CYS A 116 36.74 48.42 -31.38
CA CYS A 116 36.25 47.93 -32.67
C CYS A 116 34.74 48.21 -32.80
N PRO A 117 34.27 48.93 -33.84
CA PRO A 117 32.85 49.30 -33.95
C PRO A 117 31.93 48.12 -34.28
N GLN A 118 32.48 47.00 -34.78
CA GLN A 118 31.69 45.83 -35.18
C GLN A 118 31.42 44.88 -34.00
N CYS A 119 32.41 44.68 -33.13
CA CYS A 119 32.36 43.70 -32.04
C CYS A 119 32.61 44.30 -30.66
N PHE A 120 32.91 45.60 -30.59
CA PHE A 120 33.19 46.38 -29.38
C PHE A 120 34.38 45.92 -28.55
N ALA A 121 35.27 45.08 -29.13
CA ALA A 121 36.53 44.71 -28.50
C ALA A 121 37.42 45.94 -28.30
N GLN A 122 37.93 46.13 -27.07
CA GLN A 122 38.88 47.20 -26.75
C GLN A 122 40.29 46.74 -27.05
N LEU A 123 40.99 47.54 -27.86
CA LEU A 123 42.34 47.26 -28.35
C LEU A 123 43.29 48.38 -27.91
N PRO A 124 44.55 48.03 -27.60
CA PRO A 124 45.47 48.94 -26.92
C PRO A 124 46.01 50.07 -27.83
N ASN A 125 45.93 49.94 -29.15
CA ASN A 125 46.31 50.99 -30.10
C ASN A 125 45.58 50.84 -31.46
N GLY A 126 45.69 51.88 -32.29
CA GLY A 126 45.02 51.94 -33.59
C GLY A 126 45.53 50.92 -34.61
N ASP A 127 46.81 50.57 -34.59
CA ASP A 127 47.39 49.60 -35.52
C ASP A 127 46.90 48.17 -35.23
N GLU A 128 46.73 47.81 -33.96
CA GLU A 128 46.11 46.55 -33.56
C GLU A 128 44.62 46.51 -33.86
N LEU A 129 43.91 47.64 -33.74
CA LEU A 129 42.53 47.75 -34.23
C LEU A 129 42.46 47.53 -35.74
N GLN A 130 43.37 48.13 -36.50
CA GLN A 130 43.41 47.98 -37.96
C GLN A 130 43.73 46.54 -38.37
N ARG A 131 44.65 45.87 -37.68
CA ARG A 131 44.96 44.45 -37.88
C ARG A 131 43.80 43.53 -37.47
N HIS A 132 43.15 43.81 -36.35
CA HIS A 132 41.96 43.07 -35.91
C HIS A 132 40.81 43.20 -36.92
N PHE A 133 40.54 44.40 -37.41
CA PHE A 133 39.52 44.64 -38.43
C PHE A 133 39.86 43.90 -39.73
N ARG A 134 41.15 43.91 -40.12
CA ARG A 134 41.67 43.19 -41.28
C ARG A 134 41.50 41.66 -41.17
N GLU A 135 41.84 41.08 -40.03
CA GLU A 135 41.89 39.62 -39.86
C GLU A 135 40.53 39.02 -39.50
N GLN A 136 39.69 39.74 -38.74
CA GLN A 136 38.43 39.23 -38.19
C GLN A 136 37.19 39.74 -38.93
N HIS A 137 37.28 40.88 -39.64
CA HIS A 137 36.14 41.49 -40.32
C HIS A 137 36.35 41.72 -41.83
N GLU A 138 37.59 41.72 -42.35
CA GLU A 138 37.85 41.84 -43.81
C GLU A 138 37.47 40.56 -44.58
N LEU A 139 37.16 39.45 -43.89
CA LEU A 139 36.50 38.28 -44.50
C LEU A 139 34.98 38.45 -44.64
N SER A 140 34.38 39.44 -43.96
CA SER A 140 32.99 39.88 -44.20
C SER A 140 32.87 40.82 -45.41
N GLU A 141 33.99 41.33 -45.93
CA GLU A 141 34.07 42.04 -47.21
C GLU A 141 34.62 41.14 -48.32
N SER A 142 34.35 39.84 -48.25
CA SER A 142 33.94 39.18 -49.47
C SER A 142 32.62 39.82 -49.90
N ARG A 143 32.70 40.98 -50.58
CA ARG A 143 31.66 41.41 -51.51
C ARG A 143 31.33 40.17 -52.30
N SER A 144 30.20 39.56 -51.97
CA SER A 144 29.81 38.27 -52.51
C SER A 144 30.03 38.37 -54.00
N ASP A 145 30.72 37.40 -54.61
CA ASP A 145 30.89 37.36 -56.05
C ASP A 145 29.53 37.57 -56.76
N GLY A 146 28.45 37.12 -56.10
CA GLY A 146 27.06 37.40 -56.45
C GLY A 146 26.62 38.87 -56.40
N ASP A 147 27.14 39.72 -55.53
CA ASP A 147 26.80 41.15 -55.42
C ASP A 147 27.51 41.99 -56.49
N LEU A 148 28.77 41.67 -56.82
CA LEU A 148 29.46 42.25 -57.97
C LEU A 148 28.83 41.78 -59.30
N LEU A 149 28.49 40.49 -59.41
CA LEU A 149 27.75 39.94 -60.54
C LEU A 149 26.35 40.55 -60.67
N SER A 150 25.63 40.75 -59.56
CA SER A 150 24.31 41.41 -59.54
C SER A 150 24.41 42.84 -60.06
N MET A 151 25.40 43.61 -59.60
CA MET A 151 25.58 44.99 -60.05
C MET A 151 26.06 45.07 -61.51
N GLN A 152 26.83 44.09 -61.99
CA GLN A 152 27.19 43.96 -63.40
C GLN A 152 25.98 43.61 -64.28
N LEU A 153 25.11 42.72 -63.79
CA LEU A 153 23.88 42.32 -64.48
C LEU A 153 22.91 43.51 -64.56
N GLU A 154 22.68 44.19 -63.45
CA GLU A 154 21.87 45.41 -63.39
C GLU A 154 22.42 46.50 -64.31
N MET A 155 23.74 46.72 -64.33
CA MET A 155 24.37 47.65 -65.28
C MET A 155 24.17 47.25 -66.75
N LYS A 156 24.11 45.95 -67.06
CA LYS A 156 23.83 45.45 -68.41
C LYS A 156 22.35 45.64 -68.78
N ASP A 157 21.46 45.41 -67.83
CA ASP A 157 20.02 45.57 -68.00
C ASP A 157 19.65 47.05 -68.14
N LEU A 158 20.21 47.93 -67.32
CA LEU A 158 20.07 49.38 -67.44
C LEU A 158 20.59 49.90 -68.78
N ARG A 159 21.71 49.38 -69.28
CA ARG A 159 22.20 49.74 -70.63
C ARG A 159 21.23 49.32 -71.73
N SER A 160 20.64 48.14 -71.61
CA SER A 160 19.62 47.65 -72.55
C SER A 160 18.35 48.51 -72.48
N ALA A 161 17.86 48.81 -71.27
CA ALA A 161 16.71 49.67 -71.04
C ALA A 161 16.91 51.08 -71.60
N VAL A 162 18.08 51.71 -71.39
CA VAL A 162 18.39 53.02 -71.96
C VAL A 162 18.41 52.98 -73.49
N GLN A 163 18.89 51.89 -74.09
CA GLN A 163 18.90 51.75 -75.54
C GLN A 163 17.49 51.57 -76.10
N GLU A 164 16.65 50.81 -75.41
CA GLU A 164 15.22 50.68 -75.73
C GLU A 164 14.49 52.02 -75.58
N GLU A 165 14.71 52.76 -74.49
CA GLU A 165 14.13 54.11 -74.32
C GLU A 165 14.56 55.07 -75.42
N LYS A 166 15.82 55.05 -75.85
CA LYS A 166 16.29 55.85 -76.99
C LYS A 166 15.59 55.45 -78.28
N TRP A 167 15.36 54.15 -78.49
CA TRP A 167 14.61 53.66 -79.64
C TRP A 167 13.16 54.12 -79.59
N TYR A 168 12.48 53.95 -78.44
CA TYR A 168 11.11 54.43 -78.24
C TYR A 168 11.01 55.93 -78.41
N SER A 169 11.94 56.72 -77.87
CA SER A 169 11.95 58.17 -78.02
C SER A 169 12.13 58.60 -79.48
N SER A 170 13.00 57.89 -80.23
CA SER A 170 13.19 58.11 -81.67
C SER A 170 11.91 57.78 -82.46
N GLU A 171 11.27 56.66 -82.17
CA GLU A 171 10.03 56.26 -82.83
C GLU A 171 8.87 57.20 -82.48
N LEU A 172 8.77 57.61 -81.20
CA LEU A 172 7.80 58.60 -80.74
C LEU A 172 8.01 59.95 -81.43
N LYS A 173 9.28 60.36 -81.63
CA LYS A 173 9.60 61.59 -82.36
C LYS A 173 9.18 61.51 -83.82
N LYS A 174 9.40 60.37 -84.50
CA LYS A 174 8.91 60.17 -85.87
C LYS A 174 7.39 60.24 -85.94
N GLU A 175 6.68 59.64 -84.98
CA GLU A 175 5.23 59.72 -84.91
C GLU A 175 4.76 61.15 -84.59
N LEU A 176 5.47 61.88 -83.74
CA LEU A 176 5.17 63.28 -83.44
C LEU A 176 5.37 64.16 -84.68
N ASP A 177 6.46 63.97 -85.42
CA ASP A 177 6.71 64.66 -86.70
C ASP A 177 5.62 64.30 -87.74
N ARG A 178 5.21 63.03 -87.80
CA ARG A 178 4.12 62.55 -88.67
C ARG A 178 2.76 63.15 -88.29
N LEU A 179 2.44 63.24 -87.00
CA LEU A 179 1.23 63.88 -86.49
C LEU A 179 1.25 65.38 -86.74
N GLN A 180 2.41 66.03 -86.57
CA GLN A 180 2.57 67.46 -86.81
C GLN A 180 2.39 67.79 -88.30
N LEU A 181 2.87 66.93 -89.20
CA LEU A 181 2.57 67.00 -90.63
C LEU A 181 1.07 66.80 -90.91
N HIS A 182 0.41 65.84 -90.24
CA HIS A 182 -1.04 65.66 -90.38
C HIS A 182 -1.83 66.87 -89.87
N ILE A 183 -1.41 67.50 -88.77
CA ILE A 183 -2.04 68.71 -88.22
C ILE A 183 -1.83 69.90 -89.16
N GLN A 184 -0.64 70.06 -89.75
CA GLN A 184 -0.39 71.11 -90.74
C GLN A 184 -1.20 70.90 -92.02
N ALA A 185 -1.29 69.65 -92.51
CA ALA A 185 -2.10 69.31 -93.67
C ALA A 185 -3.60 69.51 -93.40
N ARG A 186 -4.08 69.04 -92.24
CA ARG A 186 -5.49 69.16 -91.86
C ARG A 186 -5.86 70.59 -91.46
N GLY A 187 -4.95 71.38 -90.92
CA GLY A 187 -5.16 72.81 -90.62
C GLY A 187 -5.36 73.67 -91.87
N ALA A 188 -4.74 73.29 -92.99
CA ALA A 188 -5.01 73.88 -94.29
C ALA A 188 -6.41 73.50 -94.83
N ASP A 189 -6.84 72.25 -94.63
CA ASP A 189 -8.17 71.77 -95.04
C ASP A 189 -9.32 72.27 -94.13
N LEU A 190 -9.08 72.41 -92.81
CA LEU A 190 -10.10 72.85 -91.84
C LEU A 190 -10.45 74.34 -91.97
N SER A 191 -9.58 75.14 -92.59
CA SER A 191 -9.91 76.53 -92.94
C SER A 191 -10.91 76.62 -94.10
N ALA A 192 -11.19 75.51 -94.80
CA ALA A 192 -12.09 75.44 -95.95
C ALA A 192 -13.44 74.75 -95.67
N LEU A 193 -13.60 74.04 -94.53
CA LEU A 193 -14.87 73.39 -94.16
C LEU A 193 -15.59 74.17 -93.04
N GLY A 194 -16.88 74.46 -93.27
CA GLY A 194 -17.68 75.43 -92.53
C GLY A 194 -17.87 75.19 -91.02
N SER A 195 -18.26 76.29 -90.36
CA SER A 195 -18.36 76.55 -88.91
C SER A 195 -19.26 75.65 -88.04
N ASP A 196 -19.94 74.63 -88.57
CA ASP A 196 -20.98 73.89 -87.84
C ASP A 196 -20.53 72.54 -87.23
N GLU A 197 -19.50 71.91 -87.79
CA GLU A 197 -18.87 70.70 -87.25
C GLU A 197 -18.30 70.86 -85.81
N PRO A 198 -17.65 71.99 -85.44
CA PRO A 198 -17.17 72.19 -84.07
C PRO A 198 -18.30 72.31 -83.04
N ALA A 199 -19.49 72.79 -83.42
CA ALA A 199 -20.62 72.94 -82.49
C ALA A 199 -21.24 71.60 -82.08
N TYR A 200 -21.38 70.65 -83.02
CA TYR A 200 -21.87 69.30 -82.74
C TYR A 200 -20.90 68.51 -81.85
N LEU A 201 -19.60 68.57 -82.14
CA LEU A 201 -18.57 67.93 -81.32
C LEU A 201 -18.54 68.53 -79.91
N MET A 202 -18.72 69.84 -79.77
CA MET A 202 -18.82 70.50 -78.47
C MET A 202 -20.04 70.02 -77.66
N GLN A 203 -21.20 69.85 -78.30
CA GLN A 203 -22.38 69.30 -77.63
C GLN A 203 -22.15 67.84 -77.19
N GLN A 204 -21.49 67.03 -78.01
CA GLN A 204 -21.14 65.65 -77.66
C GLN A 204 -20.15 65.60 -76.48
N ILE A 205 -19.16 66.48 -76.46
CA ILE A 205 -18.21 66.63 -75.35
C ILE A 205 -18.96 67.00 -74.06
N GLN A 206 -19.89 67.97 -74.10
CA GLN A 206 -20.69 68.36 -72.93
C GLN A 206 -21.51 67.20 -72.36
N MET A 207 -22.12 66.37 -73.23
CA MET A 207 -22.86 65.18 -72.81
C MET A 207 -21.94 64.12 -72.16
N LEU A 208 -20.74 63.91 -72.70
CA LEU A 208 -19.75 63.00 -72.14
C LEU A 208 -19.16 63.53 -70.83
N GLU A 209 -18.95 64.84 -70.71
CA GLU A 209 -18.51 65.49 -69.48
C GLU A 209 -19.55 65.35 -68.37
N ALA A 210 -20.84 65.54 -68.69
CA ALA A 210 -21.94 65.30 -67.76
C ALA A 210 -22.02 63.82 -67.35
N GLY A 211 -21.85 62.88 -68.29
CA GLY A 211 -21.81 61.45 -68.02
C GLY A 211 -20.64 61.05 -67.10
N LYS A 212 -19.44 61.57 -67.38
CA LYS A 212 -18.25 61.37 -66.53
C LYS A 212 -18.47 61.90 -65.12
N ALA A 213 -19.09 63.07 -64.97
CA ALA A 213 -19.40 63.63 -63.66
C ALA A 213 -20.34 62.73 -62.85
N MET A 214 -21.41 62.21 -63.46
CA MET A 214 -22.35 61.28 -62.80
C MET A 214 -21.69 59.97 -62.39
N VAL A 215 -20.89 59.36 -63.28
CA VAL A 215 -20.15 58.12 -62.97
C VAL A 215 -19.16 58.35 -61.83
N THR A 216 -18.44 59.47 -61.85
CA THR A 216 -17.49 59.85 -60.79
C THR A 216 -18.21 60.01 -59.45
N GLN A 217 -19.36 60.70 -59.43
CA GLN A 217 -20.19 60.82 -58.23
C GLN A 217 -20.62 59.44 -57.70
N ARG A 218 -21.10 58.56 -58.59
CA ARG A 218 -21.53 57.21 -58.20
C ARG A 218 -20.37 56.37 -57.63
N MET A 219 -19.18 56.50 -58.20
CA MET A 219 -17.97 55.85 -57.70
C MET A 219 -17.64 56.30 -56.27
N LEU A 220 -17.66 57.62 -55.99
CA LEU A 220 -17.41 58.16 -54.66
C LEU A 220 -18.45 57.70 -53.62
N GLU A 221 -19.73 57.62 -54.01
CA GLU A 221 -20.79 57.07 -53.16
C GLU A 221 -20.54 55.60 -52.82
N LEU A 222 -20.13 54.79 -53.80
CA LEU A 222 -19.80 53.38 -53.60
C LEU A 222 -18.54 53.21 -52.73
N GLU A 223 -17.51 54.04 -52.90
CA GLU A 223 -16.33 54.04 -52.03
C GLU A 223 -16.70 54.36 -50.58
N LYS A 224 -17.58 55.34 -50.38
CA LYS A 224 -18.10 55.69 -49.05
C LYS A 224 -18.87 54.53 -48.42
N GLU A 225 -19.75 53.88 -49.19
CA GLU A 225 -20.53 52.73 -48.71
C GLU A 225 -19.64 51.49 -48.43
N CYS A 226 -18.63 51.27 -49.27
CA CYS A 226 -17.63 50.22 -49.03
C CYS A 226 -16.85 50.50 -47.72
N GLY A 227 -16.51 51.75 -47.47
CA GLY A 227 -15.86 52.18 -46.22
C GLY A 227 -16.76 52.00 -44.98
N THR A 228 -18.05 52.32 -45.06
CA THR A 228 -18.99 52.09 -43.95
C THR A 228 -19.19 50.60 -43.71
N GLN A 229 -19.38 49.81 -44.76
CA GLN A 229 -19.55 48.37 -44.66
C GLN A 229 -18.31 47.68 -44.06
N LYS A 230 -17.10 48.12 -44.42
CA LYS A 230 -15.85 47.61 -43.84
C LYS A 230 -15.79 47.85 -42.32
N ARG A 231 -16.11 49.06 -41.85
CA ARG A 231 -16.12 49.38 -40.41
C ARG A 231 -17.15 48.55 -39.65
N LEU A 232 -18.33 48.32 -40.25
CA LEU A 232 -19.36 47.46 -39.66
C LEU A 232 -18.88 46.01 -39.57
N ASN A 233 -18.21 45.51 -40.61
CA ASN A 233 -17.63 44.16 -40.60
C ASN A 233 -16.56 44.03 -39.50
N ASP A 234 -15.64 45.00 -39.39
CA ASP A 234 -14.62 45.02 -38.34
C ASP A 234 -15.25 45.08 -36.92
N ALA A 235 -16.34 45.81 -36.74
CA ALA A 235 -17.06 45.87 -35.46
C ALA A 235 -17.73 44.53 -35.14
N MET A 236 -18.39 43.91 -36.12
CA MET A 236 -19.01 42.59 -35.98
C MET A 236 -17.98 41.51 -35.70
N GLN A 237 -16.81 41.58 -36.32
CA GLN A 237 -15.72 40.63 -36.11
C GLN A 237 -15.17 40.71 -34.68
N ARG A 238 -14.98 41.92 -34.14
CA ARG A 238 -14.59 42.11 -32.72
C ARG A 238 -15.64 41.58 -31.76
N GLU A 239 -16.93 41.81 -32.04
CA GLU A 239 -18.01 41.25 -31.21
C GLU A 239 -18.06 39.72 -31.28
N LYS A 240 -17.83 39.14 -32.46
CA LYS A 240 -17.71 37.69 -32.63
C LYS A 240 -16.55 37.12 -31.81
N GLU A 241 -15.37 37.74 -31.84
CA GLU A 241 -14.21 37.33 -31.05
C GLU A 241 -14.50 37.39 -29.55
N ARG A 242 -15.12 38.48 -29.07
CA ARG A 242 -15.55 38.62 -27.67
C ARG A 242 -16.54 37.53 -27.24
N VAL A 243 -17.49 37.15 -28.11
CA VAL A 243 -18.44 36.07 -27.83
C VAL A 243 -17.73 34.71 -27.79
N LEU A 244 -16.80 34.46 -28.70
CA LEU A 244 -16.01 33.21 -28.71
C LEU A 244 -15.17 33.09 -27.44
N GLU A 245 -14.52 34.16 -27.00
CA GLU A 245 -13.73 34.18 -25.77
C GLU A 245 -14.61 33.87 -24.53
N LYS A 246 -15.78 34.50 -24.43
CA LYS A 246 -16.75 34.21 -23.36
C LYS A 246 -17.24 32.77 -23.40
N SER A 247 -17.52 32.24 -24.59
CA SER A 247 -17.94 30.85 -24.75
C SER A 247 -16.83 29.89 -24.32
N ALA A 248 -15.57 30.19 -24.63
CA ALA A 248 -14.42 29.38 -24.21
C ALA A 248 -14.23 29.44 -22.68
N HIS A 249 -14.41 30.61 -22.08
CA HIS A 249 -14.37 30.78 -20.63
C HIS A 249 -15.47 29.97 -19.93
N MET A 250 -16.73 30.08 -20.37
CA MET A 250 -17.84 29.31 -19.82
C MET A 250 -17.64 27.80 -19.98
N ALA A 251 -17.11 27.35 -21.13
CA ALA A 251 -16.77 25.93 -21.33
C ALA A 251 -15.74 25.44 -20.30
N LYS A 252 -14.72 26.26 -20.00
CA LYS A 252 -13.74 25.95 -18.95
C LYS A 252 -14.39 25.88 -17.57
N GLU A 253 -15.26 26.83 -17.22
CA GLU A 253 -15.99 26.82 -15.95
C GLU A 253 -16.87 25.58 -15.78
N VAL A 254 -17.58 25.16 -16.83
CA VAL A 254 -18.38 23.94 -16.81
C VAL A 254 -17.53 22.71 -16.53
N VAL A 255 -16.36 22.58 -17.16
CA VAL A 255 -15.45 21.46 -16.90
C VAL A 255 -14.92 21.48 -15.46
N MET A 256 -14.51 22.65 -14.95
CA MET A 256 -14.03 22.79 -13.56
C MET A 256 -15.12 22.48 -12.53
N LEU A 257 -16.33 22.99 -12.72
CA LEU A 257 -17.47 22.70 -11.85
C LEU A 257 -17.85 21.22 -11.89
N LYS A 258 -17.75 20.58 -13.06
CA LYS A 258 -17.98 19.13 -13.18
C LYS A 258 -16.94 18.33 -12.41
N SER A 259 -15.65 18.66 -12.54
CA SER A 259 -14.61 17.96 -11.77
C SER A 259 -14.78 18.14 -10.26
N GLN A 260 -15.19 19.32 -9.81
CA GLN A 260 -15.50 19.55 -8.39
C GLN A 260 -16.72 18.74 -7.94
N MET A 261 -17.77 18.67 -8.76
CA MET A 261 -18.94 17.83 -8.47
C MET A 261 -18.57 16.35 -8.35
N ASP A 262 -17.73 15.84 -9.25
CA ASP A 262 -17.28 14.44 -9.26
C ASP A 262 -16.43 14.14 -8.00
N GLU A 263 -15.57 15.07 -7.59
CA GLU A 263 -14.78 14.96 -6.35
C GLU A 263 -15.66 14.95 -5.09
N GLU A 264 -16.61 15.88 -4.99
CA GLU A 264 -17.57 15.93 -3.88
C GLU A 264 -18.47 14.68 -3.83
N TYR A 265 -18.86 14.15 -5.00
CA TYR A 265 -19.64 12.91 -5.07
C TYR A 265 -18.83 11.71 -4.57
N ALA A 266 -17.55 11.62 -4.94
CA ALA A 266 -16.65 10.58 -4.44
C ALA A 266 -16.44 10.68 -2.92
N GLN A 267 -16.23 11.88 -2.38
CA GLN A 267 -16.12 12.11 -0.94
C GLN A 267 -17.41 11.71 -0.21
N LYS A 268 -18.57 12.10 -0.73
CA LYS A 268 -19.87 11.73 -0.17
C LYS A 268 -20.06 10.21 -0.16
N GLN A 269 -19.64 9.51 -1.20
CA GLN A 269 -19.68 8.05 -1.25
C GLN A 269 -18.80 7.43 -0.17
N MET A 270 -17.55 7.90 -0.02
CA MET A 270 -16.65 7.44 1.05
C MET A 270 -17.25 7.67 2.45
N LEU A 271 -17.78 8.87 2.72
CA LEU A 271 -18.43 9.15 4.01
C LEU A 271 -19.67 8.28 4.24
N GLY A 272 -20.41 7.95 3.17
CA GLY A 272 -21.50 6.99 3.22
C GLY A 272 -21.04 5.60 3.63
N ASP A 273 -19.97 5.10 3.02
CA ASP A 273 -19.38 3.80 3.34
C ASP A 273 -18.84 3.76 4.78
N ASP A 274 -18.19 4.83 5.22
CA ASP A 274 -17.69 4.97 6.60
C ASP A 274 -18.84 4.94 7.60
N MET A 275 -19.94 5.63 7.31
CA MET A 275 -21.13 5.62 8.16
C MET A 275 -21.77 4.23 8.27
N ILE A 276 -21.81 3.47 7.17
CA ILE A 276 -22.26 2.07 7.20
C ILE A 276 -21.34 1.22 8.08
N ARG A 277 -20.02 1.38 7.96
CA ARG A 277 -19.05 0.63 8.79
C ARG A 277 -19.18 0.97 10.27
N VAL A 278 -19.28 2.25 10.61
CA VAL A 278 -19.48 2.68 12.00
C VAL A 278 -20.79 2.14 12.55
N LYS A 279 -21.87 2.18 11.77
CA LYS A 279 -23.16 1.61 12.19
C LYS A 279 -23.05 0.11 12.48
N ALA A 280 -22.38 -0.66 11.63
CA ALA A 280 -22.15 -2.08 11.87
C ALA A 280 -21.35 -2.36 13.16
N ILE A 281 -20.36 -1.51 13.48
CA ILE A 281 -19.60 -1.60 14.73
C ILE A 281 -20.50 -1.29 15.93
N VAL A 282 -21.32 -0.23 15.85
CA VAL A 282 -22.28 0.11 16.91
C VAL A 282 -23.25 -1.04 17.15
N ASP A 283 -23.87 -1.58 16.10
CA ASP A 283 -24.79 -2.72 16.21
C ASP A 283 -24.10 -3.96 16.83
N SER A 284 -22.81 -4.15 16.56
CA SER A 284 -22.03 -5.24 17.18
C SER A 284 -21.77 -4.98 18.67
N LEU A 285 -21.40 -3.75 19.04
CA LEU A 285 -21.18 -3.36 20.42
C LEU A 285 -22.47 -3.41 21.25
N GLU A 286 -23.59 -2.99 20.67
CA GLU A 286 -24.92 -3.11 21.29
C GLU A 286 -25.24 -4.58 21.61
N LYS A 287 -25.06 -5.49 20.64
CA LYS A 287 -25.23 -6.93 20.86
C LYS A 287 -24.30 -7.49 21.93
N GLN A 288 -23.07 -6.98 22.04
CA GLN A 288 -22.15 -7.38 23.10
C GLN A 288 -22.58 -6.85 24.46
N LEU A 289 -23.18 -5.65 24.51
CA LEU A 289 -23.72 -5.08 25.73
C LEU A 289 -24.91 -5.90 26.23
N ASP A 290 -25.82 -6.28 25.34
CA ASP A 290 -27.00 -7.09 25.64
C ASP A 290 -26.66 -8.50 26.12
N GLN A 291 -25.51 -9.04 25.70
CA GLN A 291 -25.02 -10.36 26.13
C GLN A 291 -24.33 -10.34 27.51
N ARG A 292 -24.09 -9.17 28.11
CA ARG A 292 -23.46 -9.13 29.43
C ARG A 292 -24.39 -9.76 30.48
N PRO A 293 -23.88 -10.65 31.34
CA PRO A 293 -24.66 -11.17 32.46
C PRO A 293 -25.25 -10.01 33.26
N SER A 294 -26.47 -10.18 33.76
CA SER A 294 -27.10 -9.15 34.57
C SER A 294 -26.21 -8.86 35.78
N GLU A 295 -26.18 -7.60 36.21
CA GLU A 295 -25.49 -7.21 37.44
C GLU A 295 -26.00 -8.04 38.63
N ASP A 296 -27.29 -8.39 38.62
CA ASP A 296 -27.91 -9.25 39.61
C ASP A 296 -27.32 -10.66 39.59
N ASP A 297 -27.10 -11.27 38.42
CA ASP A 297 -26.49 -12.60 38.30
C ASP A 297 -25.07 -12.60 38.85
N VAL A 298 -24.28 -11.57 38.51
CA VAL A 298 -22.92 -11.40 39.05
C VAL A 298 -22.95 -11.22 40.56
N ASN A 299 -23.92 -10.48 41.09
CA ASN A 299 -24.07 -10.25 42.53
C ASN A 299 -24.54 -11.51 43.26
N VAL A 300 -25.41 -12.32 42.66
CA VAL A 300 -25.80 -13.63 43.20
C VAL A 300 -24.58 -14.56 43.25
N LEU A 301 -23.83 -14.68 42.15
CA LEU A 301 -22.60 -15.50 42.11
C LEU A 301 -21.56 -15.04 43.15
N ARG A 302 -21.40 -13.72 43.35
CA ARG A 302 -20.54 -13.18 44.42
C ARG A 302 -21.04 -13.59 45.81
N LYS A 303 -22.34 -13.49 46.08
CA LYS A 303 -22.94 -13.90 47.36
C LYS A 303 -22.76 -15.40 47.59
N GLU A 304 -23.01 -16.22 46.58
CA GLU A 304 -22.83 -17.68 46.64
C GLU A 304 -21.36 -18.06 46.87
N LEU A 305 -20.42 -17.38 46.21
CA LEU A 305 -18.99 -17.60 46.41
C LEU A 305 -18.56 -17.26 47.83
N VAL A 306 -18.98 -16.10 48.35
CA VAL A 306 -18.68 -15.69 49.74
C VAL A 306 -19.33 -16.66 50.73
N HIS A 307 -20.55 -17.12 50.46
CA HIS A 307 -21.23 -18.11 51.28
C HIS A 307 -20.48 -19.45 51.31
N ALA A 308 -20.05 -19.96 50.14
CA ALA A 308 -19.27 -21.18 50.03
C ALA A 308 -17.91 -21.06 50.74
N GLN A 309 -17.23 -19.91 50.64
CA GLN A 309 -16.00 -19.62 51.38
C GLN A 309 -16.24 -19.65 52.90
N THR A 310 -17.27 -18.95 53.36
CA THR A 310 -17.64 -18.92 54.79
C THR A 310 -17.95 -20.32 55.34
N LEU A 311 -18.66 -21.13 54.54
CA LEU A 311 -18.96 -22.52 54.90
C LEU A 311 -17.69 -23.38 54.97
N MET A 312 -16.78 -23.24 53.99
CA MET A 312 -15.49 -23.94 54.01
C MET A 312 -14.63 -23.54 55.20
N ASP A 313 -14.59 -22.25 55.56
CA ASP A 313 -13.86 -21.76 56.74
C ASP A 313 -14.45 -22.35 58.03
N THR A 314 -15.78 -22.39 58.13
CA THR A 314 -16.49 -22.97 59.29
C THR A 314 -16.18 -24.46 59.44
N ILE A 315 -16.28 -25.23 58.36
CA ILE A 315 -15.96 -26.68 58.37
C ILE A 315 -14.48 -26.90 58.72
N THR A 316 -13.59 -26.05 58.20
CA THR A 316 -12.15 -26.13 58.49
C THR A 316 -11.90 -25.87 59.97
N GLN A 317 -12.53 -24.85 60.55
CA GLN A 317 -12.45 -24.54 61.97
C GLN A 317 -13.01 -25.67 62.85
N GLU A 318 -14.15 -26.27 62.47
CA GLU A 318 -14.71 -27.43 63.16
C GLU A 318 -13.75 -28.63 63.14
N LYS A 319 -13.11 -28.88 61.99
CA LYS A 319 -12.12 -29.96 61.85
C LYS A 319 -10.85 -29.69 62.64
N GLU A 320 -10.36 -28.45 62.66
CA GLU A 320 -9.24 -28.05 63.51
C GLU A 320 -9.56 -28.24 65.00
N ASN A 321 -10.77 -27.89 65.43
CA ASN A 321 -11.24 -28.11 66.80
C ASN A 321 -11.33 -29.61 67.14
N GLU A 322 -11.85 -30.44 66.24
CA GLU A 322 -11.92 -31.89 66.39
C GLU A 322 -10.52 -32.51 66.50
N ILE A 323 -9.58 -32.09 65.64
CA ILE A 323 -8.17 -32.50 65.69
C ILE A 323 -7.54 -32.12 67.03
N ALA A 324 -7.78 -30.90 67.52
CA ALA A 324 -7.26 -30.44 68.81
C ALA A 324 -7.81 -31.29 69.96
N GLN A 325 -9.11 -31.61 69.97
CA GLN A 325 -9.71 -32.50 70.97
C GLN A 325 -9.14 -33.92 70.91
N LEU A 326 -8.96 -34.48 69.71
CA LEU A 326 -8.37 -35.80 69.53
C LEU A 326 -6.91 -35.84 69.97
N THR A 327 -6.15 -34.77 69.73
CA THR A 327 -4.77 -34.64 70.20
C THR A 327 -4.70 -34.58 71.72
N LEU A 328 -5.61 -33.84 72.37
CA LEU A 328 -5.70 -33.83 73.83
C LEU A 328 -6.01 -35.21 74.40
N LYS A 329 -6.99 -35.93 73.84
CA LYS A 329 -7.33 -37.30 74.27
C LYS A 329 -6.18 -38.27 74.06
N LEU A 330 -5.49 -38.20 72.92
CA LEU A 330 -4.32 -39.02 72.61
C LEU A 330 -3.21 -38.79 73.64
N ASN A 331 -2.92 -37.53 73.97
CA ASN A 331 -1.95 -37.18 75.01
C ASN A 331 -2.36 -37.71 76.39
N GLU A 332 -3.63 -37.59 76.78
CA GLU A 332 -4.14 -38.13 78.04
C GLU A 332 -4.01 -39.67 78.10
N THR A 333 -4.36 -40.36 77.01
CA THR A 333 -4.21 -41.82 76.94
C THR A 333 -2.74 -42.24 76.96
N ASN A 334 -1.84 -41.47 76.34
CA ASN A 334 -0.40 -41.73 76.38
C ASN A 334 0.15 -41.53 77.79
N LEU A 335 -0.29 -40.49 78.53
CA LEU A 335 0.07 -40.31 79.93
C LEU A 335 -0.37 -41.49 80.79
N LYS A 336 -1.63 -41.94 80.65
CA LYS A 336 -2.14 -43.14 81.34
C LYS A 336 -1.38 -44.39 80.95
N HIS A 337 -1.01 -44.54 79.68
CA HIS A 337 -0.21 -45.65 79.20
C HIS A 337 1.19 -45.64 79.82
N ASP A 338 1.88 -44.49 79.84
CA ASP A 338 3.20 -44.31 80.46
C ASP A 338 3.14 -44.60 81.98
N GLU A 339 2.09 -44.14 82.66
CA GLU A 339 1.84 -44.46 84.07
C GLU A 339 1.65 -45.95 84.30
N ALA A 340 0.75 -46.59 83.53
CA ALA A 340 0.55 -48.03 83.59
C ALA A 340 1.84 -48.80 83.27
N GLN A 341 2.64 -48.33 82.31
CA GLN A 341 3.92 -48.92 81.95
C GLN A 341 4.95 -48.79 83.08
N LYS A 342 4.99 -47.65 83.80
CA LYS A 342 5.81 -47.50 85.02
C LYS A 342 5.37 -48.48 86.11
N VAL A 343 4.07 -48.65 86.33
CA VAL A 343 3.53 -49.62 87.29
C VAL A 343 3.90 -51.05 86.89
N ILE A 344 3.75 -51.42 85.62
CA ILE A 344 4.17 -52.74 85.10
C ILE A 344 5.67 -52.96 85.31
N LYS A 345 6.52 -51.96 85.01
CA LYS A 345 7.97 -52.05 85.26
C LYS A 345 8.27 -52.27 86.74
N MET A 346 7.66 -51.47 87.62
CA MET A 346 7.82 -51.62 89.07
C MET A 346 7.33 -52.99 89.57
N MET A 347 6.19 -53.47 89.08
CA MET A 347 5.70 -54.82 89.41
C MET A 347 6.63 -55.91 88.89
N ASN A 348 7.17 -55.81 87.68
CA ASN A 348 8.16 -56.76 87.15
C ASN A 348 9.46 -56.73 87.97
N GLU A 349 9.93 -55.55 88.37
CA GLU A 349 11.09 -55.41 89.27
C GLU A 349 10.81 -56.07 90.62
N GLN A 350 9.63 -55.86 91.21
CA GLN A 350 9.21 -56.54 92.44
C GLN A 350 9.06 -58.06 92.26
N LEU A 351 8.58 -58.50 91.11
CA LEU A 351 8.43 -59.92 90.78
C LEU A 351 9.81 -60.60 90.60
N ASN A 352 10.76 -59.90 89.97
CA ASN A 352 12.15 -60.33 89.82
C ASN A 352 12.94 -60.26 91.13
N ALA A 353 12.62 -59.32 92.03
CA ALA A 353 13.24 -59.17 93.35
C ALA A 353 12.61 -60.08 94.43
N ALA A 354 11.56 -60.84 94.10
CA ALA A 354 10.93 -61.75 95.05
C ALA A 354 11.90 -62.91 95.38
N PRO A 355 12.27 -63.12 96.66
CA PRO A 355 13.24 -64.15 97.08
C PRO A 355 12.78 -65.60 96.86
N LYS A 356 11.58 -65.82 96.32
CA LYS A 356 10.96 -67.14 96.17
C LYS A 356 11.22 -67.81 94.82
N ASN A 357 12.16 -67.34 93.99
CA ASN A 357 12.50 -68.06 92.75
C ASN A 357 13.84 -68.79 92.86
N GLU A 358 14.88 -68.14 93.39
CA GLU A 358 16.16 -68.80 93.70
C GLU A 358 16.04 -69.76 94.89
N ASP A 359 15.38 -69.35 95.98
CA ASP A 359 15.18 -70.22 97.15
C ASP A 359 14.25 -71.40 96.82
N VAL A 360 13.26 -71.20 95.93
CA VAL A 360 12.39 -72.30 95.47
C VAL A 360 13.14 -73.24 94.54
N LEU A 361 14.01 -72.75 93.66
CA LEU A 361 14.87 -73.62 92.85
C LEU A 361 15.83 -74.44 93.72
N LEU A 362 16.46 -73.82 94.73
CA LEU A 362 17.34 -74.51 95.69
C LEU A 362 16.58 -75.52 96.56
N LEU A 363 15.36 -75.18 97.00
CA LEU A 363 14.48 -76.09 97.73
C LEU A 363 13.99 -77.23 96.84
N GLU A 364 13.70 -76.98 95.57
CA GLU A 364 13.28 -78.01 94.62
C GLU A 364 14.42 -78.97 94.27
N THR A 365 15.65 -78.47 94.11
CA THR A 365 16.84 -79.33 93.94
C THR A 365 17.14 -80.12 95.22
N SER A 366 17.08 -79.49 96.39
CA SER A 366 17.28 -80.19 97.67
C SER A 366 16.19 -81.22 97.95
N ALA A 367 14.94 -80.92 97.62
CA ALA A 367 13.83 -81.87 97.74
C ALA A 367 13.99 -83.04 96.75
N LYS A 368 14.41 -82.79 95.50
CA LYS A 368 14.74 -83.85 94.53
C LYS A 368 15.86 -84.75 95.05
N GLU A 369 16.95 -84.18 95.54
CA GLU A 369 18.06 -84.94 96.14
C GLU A 369 17.62 -85.75 97.37
N ALA A 370 16.77 -85.19 98.25
CA ALA A 370 16.24 -85.90 99.40
C ALA A 370 15.31 -87.07 98.99
N THR A 371 14.49 -86.89 97.96
CA THR A 371 13.65 -87.97 97.42
C THR A 371 14.49 -89.08 96.80
N GLU A 372 15.58 -88.76 96.08
CA GLU A 372 16.49 -89.76 95.52
C GLU A 372 17.21 -90.56 96.63
N ARG A 373 17.70 -89.90 97.68
CA ARG A 373 18.32 -90.59 98.83
C ARG A 373 17.35 -91.52 99.56
N LEU A 374 16.11 -91.07 99.79
CA LEU A 374 15.08 -91.91 100.40
C LEU A 374 14.72 -93.11 99.51
N GLN A 375 14.70 -92.94 98.19
CA GLN A 375 14.48 -94.03 97.24
C GLN A 375 15.61 -95.06 97.31
N GLU A 376 16.86 -94.59 97.44
CA GLU A 376 18.05 -95.43 97.54
C GLU A 376 18.08 -96.20 98.87
N GLU A 377 17.81 -95.54 100.00
CA GLU A 377 17.67 -96.18 101.33
C GLU A 377 16.55 -97.22 101.35
N LEU A 378 15.40 -96.92 100.74
CA LEU A 378 14.28 -97.84 100.65
C LEU A 378 14.63 -99.07 99.80
N SER A 379 15.43 -98.89 98.74
CA SER A 379 15.95 -100.01 97.94
C SER A 379 16.94 -100.89 98.73
N GLN A 380 17.81 -100.29 99.54
CA GLN A 380 18.73 -101.02 100.42
C GLN A 380 17.98 -101.80 101.52
N LYS A 381 16.99 -101.17 102.16
CA LYS A 381 16.16 -101.84 103.16
C LYS A 381 15.30 -102.94 102.56
N ALA A 382 14.81 -102.77 101.33
CA ALA A 382 14.13 -103.84 100.59
C ALA A 382 15.07 -105.04 100.34
N ALA A 383 16.34 -104.80 100.02
CA ALA A 383 17.36 -105.84 99.86
C ALA A 383 17.67 -106.55 101.20
N GLU A 384 17.81 -105.80 102.30
CA GLU A 384 17.99 -106.37 103.64
C GLU A 384 16.79 -107.25 104.07
N VAL A 385 15.55 -106.80 103.83
CA VAL A 385 14.35 -107.58 104.13
C VAL A 385 14.27 -108.84 103.27
N ALA A 386 14.71 -108.78 102.01
CA ALA A 386 14.80 -109.96 101.15
C ALA A 386 15.81 -110.98 101.71
N ALA A 387 16.99 -110.53 102.14
CA ALA A 387 18.00 -111.39 102.77
C ALA A 387 17.50 -112.01 104.09
N LEU A 388 16.81 -111.25 104.93
CA LEU A 388 16.21 -111.76 106.18
C LEU A 388 15.09 -112.76 105.91
N LYS A 389 14.29 -112.58 104.85
CA LYS A 389 13.28 -113.56 104.43
C LYS A 389 13.93 -114.87 103.98
N GLU A 390 15.07 -114.82 103.30
CA GLU A 390 15.83 -116.01 102.89
C GLU A 390 16.43 -116.75 104.11
N GLN A 391 16.93 -116.01 105.10
CA GLN A 391 17.36 -116.59 106.38
C GLN A 391 16.19 -117.21 107.16
N LEU A 392 15.01 -116.59 107.15
CA LEU A 392 13.81 -117.19 107.77
C LEU A 392 13.37 -118.47 107.04
N ALA A 393 13.48 -118.51 105.72
CA ALA A 393 13.14 -119.69 104.92
C ALA A 393 14.09 -120.88 105.21
N THR A 394 15.38 -120.61 105.37
CA THR A 394 16.37 -121.65 105.76
C THR A 394 16.12 -122.15 107.18
N VAL A 395 15.86 -121.27 108.16
CA VAL A 395 15.49 -121.67 109.53
C VAL A 395 14.18 -122.47 109.55
N SER A 396 13.18 -122.07 108.77
CA SER A 396 11.91 -122.80 108.65
C SER A 396 12.12 -124.21 108.05
N SER A 397 13.05 -124.35 107.10
CA SER A 397 13.45 -125.66 106.55
C SER A 397 14.16 -126.53 107.60
N ILE A 398 15.05 -125.94 108.41
CA ILE A 398 15.74 -126.63 109.50
C ILE A 398 14.75 -127.09 110.58
N ILE A 399 13.80 -126.24 110.99
CA ILE A 399 12.76 -126.59 111.97
C ILE A 399 11.88 -127.72 111.44
N ARG A 400 11.50 -127.71 110.15
CA ARG A 400 10.74 -128.83 109.54
C ARG A 400 11.55 -130.13 109.54
N LEU A 401 12.86 -130.09 109.29
CA LEU A 401 13.74 -131.26 109.35
C LEU A 401 13.86 -131.81 110.79
N LEU A 402 13.99 -130.93 111.78
CA LEU A 402 14.09 -131.32 113.20
C LEU A 402 12.77 -131.87 113.76
N LEU A 403 11.62 -131.32 113.33
CA LEU A 403 10.30 -131.84 113.70
C LEU A 403 10.01 -133.20 113.05
N ARG A 404 10.53 -133.47 111.84
CA ARG A 404 10.33 -134.75 111.12
C ARG A 404 11.18 -135.89 111.67
N PHE A 405 12.34 -135.60 112.28
CA PHE A 405 13.16 -136.61 112.95
C PHE A 405 12.64 -136.96 114.36
N ARG A 406 12.02 -136.00 115.07
CA ARG A 406 11.48 -136.22 116.42
C ARG A 406 10.24 -137.11 116.45
N SER A 407 9.53 -137.28 115.32
CA SER A 407 8.33 -138.11 115.22
C SER A 407 8.58 -139.62 114.97
N LEU A 408 9.83 -140.10 114.94
CA LEU A 408 10.14 -141.52 114.65
C LEU A 408 10.79 -142.30 115.81
N TRP A 409 11.09 -141.66 116.96
CA TRP A 409 11.64 -142.32 118.15
C TRP A 409 10.86 -141.89 119.41
N LEU A 410 9.74 -142.55 119.74
CA LEU A 410 9.38 -142.99 121.10
C LEU A 410 8.15 -143.95 121.09
N PRO A 411 8.04 -144.92 122.04
CA PRO A 411 7.26 -146.16 121.91
C PRO A 411 5.99 -146.27 122.81
N THR A 412 5.18 -147.32 122.55
CA THR A 412 4.06 -147.91 123.36
C THR A 412 2.88 -146.99 123.68
N SER A 413 1.60 -147.37 123.52
CA SER A 413 0.92 -148.66 123.71
C SER A 413 -0.03 -149.03 122.58
#